data_AF-A0A0F9R7Q9-F1
#
_entry.id   AF-A0A0F9R7Q9-F1
#
_cell.length_a   1.000
_cell.length_b   1.000
_cell.length_c   1.000
_cell.angle_alpha   90.00
_cell.angle_beta   90.00
_cell.angle_gamma   90.00
#
_symmetry.space_group_name_H-M   'P 1'
#
loop_
_entity.id
_entity.type
_entity.pdbx_description
1 polymer ?
#
loop_
_entity_poly.entity_id
_entity_poly.type
_entity_poly.pdbx_seq_one_letter_code
_entity_poly.pdbx_strand_id
1 'polypeptide(L)'
;MYKLELQITDNITYITSKELFKNDIYLAFTTRKTGLSSKPYDSLNLGFHVDDDPKTVAQNRILTSKALKYNAEDLTCSQQVHGNKVMFVAQNEKGAGSLEYETSIAGVDGLARWKEPSHGNVFCGLFAGSPYRP
;
A
#
# COMPACT_ATOMS: atom_id res chain seq x y z
N MET A 1 -1.02 20.75 -13.95
CA MET A 1 -1.54 20.34 -12.62
C MET A 1 -1.94 18.88 -12.72
N TYR A 2 -1.41 18.00 -11.87
CA TYR A 2 -1.80 16.58 -11.86
C TYR A 2 -3.21 16.43 -11.27
N LYS A 3 -4.14 15.85 -12.04
CA LYS A 3 -5.50 15.60 -11.57
C LYS A 3 -5.57 14.25 -10.88
N LEU A 4 -6.18 14.23 -9.69
CA LEU A 4 -6.58 13.01 -9.01
C LEU A 4 -7.99 12.61 -9.44
N GLU A 5 -8.19 11.32 -9.71
CA GLU A 5 -9.46 10.78 -10.18
C GLU A 5 -9.77 9.45 -9.48
N LEU A 6 -11.04 9.26 -9.14
CA LEU A 6 -11.55 8.01 -8.59
C LEU A 6 -11.66 6.96 -9.69
N GLN A 7 -11.16 5.76 -9.44
CA GLN A 7 -11.28 4.57 -10.26
C GLN A 7 -12.00 3.49 -9.47
N ILE A 8 -12.86 2.75 -10.17
CA ILE A 8 -13.63 1.64 -9.62
C ILE A 8 -13.33 0.43 -10.48
N THR A 9 -12.95 -0.67 -9.83
CA THR A 9 -12.77 -1.98 -10.44
C THR A 9 -13.68 -2.96 -9.72
N ASP A 10 -13.76 -4.21 -10.22
CA ASP A 10 -14.53 -5.27 -9.56
C ASP A 10 -14.02 -5.55 -8.13
N ASN A 11 -12.72 -5.30 -7.88
CA ASN A 11 -12.06 -5.71 -6.65
C ASN A 11 -11.79 -4.57 -5.67
N ILE A 12 -11.43 -3.38 -6.15
CA ILE A 12 -11.08 -2.22 -5.32
C ILE A 12 -11.64 -0.91 -5.90
N THR A 13 -11.86 0.06 -5.02
CA THR A 13 -12.06 1.48 -5.36
C THR A 13 -10.86 2.29 -4.86
N TYR A 14 -10.24 3.08 -5.74
CA TYR A 14 -9.01 3.82 -5.44
C TYR A 14 -8.92 5.15 -6.21
N ILE A 15 -8.11 6.08 -5.72
CA ILE A 15 -7.82 7.36 -6.36
C ILE A 15 -6.42 7.28 -6.99
N THR A 16 -6.26 7.78 -8.22
CA THR A 16 -4.98 7.77 -8.96
C THR A 16 -4.82 9.01 -9.83
N SER A 17 -3.74 9.10 -10.61
CA SER A 17 -3.54 10.13 -11.64
C SER A 17 -2.97 9.53 -12.92
N LYS A 18 -3.75 9.55 -14.01
CA LYS A 18 -3.25 9.16 -15.35
C LYS A 18 -2.14 10.08 -15.87
N GLU A 19 -2.11 11.34 -15.43
CA GLU A 19 -1.06 12.29 -15.82
C GLU A 19 0.30 11.94 -15.22
N LEU A 20 0.32 11.40 -13.99
CA LEU A 20 1.55 10.86 -13.38
C LEU A 20 2.02 9.59 -14.09
N PHE A 21 1.07 8.72 -14.48
CA PHE A 21 1.38 7.48 -15.20
C PHE A 21 2.10 7.74 -16.53
N LYS A 22 1.77 8.82 -17.25
CA LYS A 22 2.49 9.22 -18.49
C LYS A 22 3.98 9.52 -18.27
N ASN A 23 4.40 9.70 -17.02
CA ASN A 23 5.79 9.95 -16.62
C ASN A 23 6.38 8.74 -15.86
N ASP A 24 5.81 7.55 -16.03
CA ASP A 24 6.14 6.31 -15.30
C ASP A 24 6.02 6.43 -13.77
N ILE A 25 5.15 7.32 -13.28
CA ILE A 25 4.87 7.46 -11.85
C ILE A 25 3.49 6.85 -11.58
N TYR A 26 3.51 5.76 -10.80
CA TYR A 26 2.32 5.03 -10.40
C TYR A 26 1.95 5.43 -8.98
N LEU A 27 0.72 5.88 -8.79
CA LEU A 27 0.20 6.28 -7.49
C LEU A 27 -1.22 5.76 -7.34
N ALA A 28 -1.52 5.16 -6.19
CA ALA A 28 -2.87 4.75 -5.84
C ALA A 28 -3.12 5.00 -4.36
N PHE A 29 -4.23 5.68 -4.06
CA PHE A 29 -4.80 5.75 -2.71
C PHE A 29 -6.05 4.88 -2.68
N THR A 30 -6.00 3.76 -1.96
CA THR A 30 -7.18 2.89 -1.82
C THR A 30 -8.24 3.55 -0.94
N THR A 31 -9.49 3.13 -1.13
CA THR A 31 -10.59 3.44 -0.21
C THR A 31 -10.90 2.21 0.64
N ARG A 32 -11.71 2.36 1.70
CA ARG A 32 -12.16 1.23 2.51
C ARG A 32 -13.17 0.29 1.82
N LYS A 33 -13.71 0.70 0.67
CA LYS A 33 -14.73 -0.06 -0.06
C LYS A 33 -14.10 -1.26 -0.76
N THR A 34 -14.94 -2.26 -1.04
CA THR A 34 -14.63 -3.45 -1.84
C THR A 34 -13.41 -4.20 -1.32
N GLY A 35 -13.65 -5.18 -0.45
CA GLY A 35 -12.65 -6.07 0.15
C GLY A 35 -13.34 -7.16 0.99
N LEU A 36 -12.57 -7.95 1.72
CA LEU A 36 -13.03 -9.17 2.40
C LEU A 36 -13.12 -9.05 3.93
N SER A 37 -12.60 -7.96 4.50
CA SER A 37 -12.59 -7.75 5.95
C SER A 37 -14.00 -7.53 6.49
N SER A 38 -14.25 -8.06 7.68
CA SER A 38 -15.49 -7.85 8.43
C SER A 38 -15.38 -6.63 9.34
N LYS A 39 -16.51 -6.16 9.89
CA LYS A 39 -16.51 -5.09 10.91
C LYS A 39 -15.57 -5.46 12.08
N PRO A 40 -14.81 -4.51 12.63
CA PRO A 40 -14.81 -3.07 12.32
C PRO A 40 -13.91 -2.66 11.13
N TYR A 41 -13.29 -3.62 10.46
CA TYR A 41 -12.29 -3.43 9.39
C TYR A 41 -12.90 -3.43 7.98
N ASP A 42 -14.23 -3.41 7.88
CA ASP A 42 -14.94 -3.55 6.63
C ASP A 42 -14.59 -2.41 5.65
N SER A 43 -14.23 -2.68 4.40
CA SER A 43 -14.09 -4.00 3.74
C SER A 43 -12.68 -4.27 3.24
N LEU A 44 -11.91 -3.24 2.86
CA LEU A 44 -10.56 -3.38 2.31
C LEU A 44 -9.50 -2.92 3.32
N ASN A 45 -9.32 -3.66 4.41
CA ASN A 45 -8.20 -3.44 5.30
C ASN A 45 -6.91 -4.04 4.71
N LEU A 46 -5.85 -3.24 4.69
CA LEU A 46 -4.51 -3.62 4.21
C LEU A 46 -3.46 -3.64 5.33
N GLY A 47 -3.85 -3.30 6.56
CA GLY A 47 -2.97 -3.28 7.72
C GLY A 47 -3.00 -4.58 8.50
N PHE A 48 -1.82 -5.18 8.70
CA PHE A 48 -1.64 -6.36 9.54
C PHE A 48 -1.52 -6.03 11.04
N HIS A 49 -1.28 -4.78 11.40
CA HIS A 49 -0.97 -4.34 12.77
C HIS A 49 -2.22 -3.94 13.58
N VAL A 50 -3.38 -4.45 13.18
CA VAL A 50 -4.67 -4.28 13.86
C VAL A 50 -5.29 -5.66 14.06
N ASP A 51 -6.35 -5.78 14.87
CA ASP A 51 -6.94 -7.08 15.22
C ASP A 51 -7.81 -7.71 14.11
N ASP A 52 -7.50 -7.45 12.83
CA ASP A 52 -8.15 -8.11 11.69
C ASP A 52 -7.52 -9.48 11.42
N ASP A 53 -8.22 -10.37 10.71
CA ASP A 53 -7.67 -11.67 10.33
C ASP A 53 -6.50 -11.47 9.34
N PRO A 54 -5.26 -11.88 9.68
CA PRO A 54 -4.11 -11.74 8.80
C PRO A 54 -4.31 -12.40 7.43
N LYS A 55 -5.08 -13.51 7.37
CA LYS A 55 -5.38 -14.17 6.09
C LYS A 55 -6.25 -13.28 5.21
N THR A 56 -7.24 -12.60 5.80
CA THR A 56 -8.11 -11.66 5.10
C THR A 56 -7.33 -10.43 4.64
N VAL A 57 -6.43 -9.89 5.47
CA VAL A 57 -5.55 -8.78 5.09
C VAL A 57 -4.65 -9.16 3.92
N ALA A 58 -4.03 -10.35 3.95
CA ALA A 58 -3.21 -10.85 2.85
C ALA A 58 -4.03 -10.98 1.55
N GLN A 59 -5.27 -11.50 1.62
CA GLN A 59 -6.15 -11.57 0.46
C GLN A 59 -6.53 -10.18 -0.08
N ASN A 60 -6.82 -9.20 0.78
CA ASN A 60 -7.08 -7.82 0.36
C ASN A 60 -5.88 -7.21 -0.37
N ARG A 61 -4.64 -7.49 0.08
CA ARG A 61 -3.42 -7.06 -0.61
C ARG A 61 -3.25 -7.72 -1.98
N ILE A 62 -3.58 -9.01 -2.10
CA ILE A 62 -3.57 -9.72 -3.39
C ILE A 62 -4.63 -9.15 -4.36
N LEU A 63 -5.84 -8.86 -3.87
CA LEU A 63 -6.89 -8.23 -4.68
C LEU A 63 -6.46 -6.84 -5.15
N THR A 64 -5.84 -6.07 -4.26
CA THR A 64 -5.29 -4.75 -4.58
C THR A 64 -4.19 -4.84 -5.63
N SER A 65 -3.28 -5.80 -5.51
CA SER A 65 -2.19 -6.00 -6.47
C SER A 65 -2.68 -6.36 -7.86
N LYS A 66 -3.70 -7.23 -7.95
CA LYS A 66 -4.35 -7.59 -9.23
C LYS A 66 -4.97 -6.38 -9.91
N ALA A 67 -5.69 -5.56 -9.15
CA ALA A 67 -6.35 -4.37 -9.70
C ALA A 67 -5.36 -3.28 -10.13
N LEU A 68 -4.27 -3.11 -9.38
CA LEU A 68 -3.22 -2.13 -9.66
C LEU A 68 -2.10 -2.67 -10.57
N LYS A 69 -2.21 -3.93 -11.01
CA LYS A 69 -1.30 -4.61 -11.95
C LYS A 69 0.17 -4.65 -11.47
N TYR A 70 0.37 -4.96 -10.20
CA TYR A 70 1.69 -5.30 -9.64
C TYR A 70 1.66 -6.69 -8.98
N ASN A 71 2.83 -7.33 -8.83
CA ASN A 71 2.90 -8.60 -8.10
C ASN A 71 2.82 -8.33 -6.60
N ALA A 72 1.95 -9.03 -5.85
CA ALA A 72 1.78 -8.77 -4.42
C ALA A 72 3.12 -8.83 -3.64
N GLU A 73 4.00 -9.75 -4.02
CA GLU A 73 5.34 -9.94 -3.46
C GLU A 73 6.31 -8.78 -3.73
N ASP A 74 6.00 -7.87 -4.66
CA ASP A 74 6.84 -6.69 -4.93
C ASP A 74 6.55 -5.52 -3.97
N LEU A 75 5.47 -5.60 -3.18
CA LEU A 75 5.03 -4.54 -2.27
C LEU A 75 5.95 -4.46 -1.05
N THR A 76 6.64 -3.33 -0.91
CA THR A 76 7.49 -3.09 0.27
C THR A 76 6.79 -2.14 1.24
N CYS A 77 6.63 -2.58 2.49
CA CYS A 77 5.97 -1.87 3.56
C CYS A 77 6.88 -1.71 4.78
N SER A 78 6.58 -0.73 5.62
CA SER A 78 7.29 -0.45 6.86
C SER A 78 6.41 -0.64 8.08
N GLN A 79 7.04 -0.90 9.23
CA GLN A 79 6.46 -0.76 10.54
C GLN A 79 6.47 0.73 10.89
N GLN A 80 5.37 1.40 10.57
CA GLN A 80 5.18 2.83 10.86
C GLN A 80 5.07 3.03 12.38
N VAL A 81 5.93 3.89 12.93
CA VAL A 81 6.04 4.16 14.38
C VAL A 81 5.71 5.62 14.71
N HIS A 82 5.15 6.37 13.77
CA HIS A 82 4.87 7.79 13.88
C HIS A 82 6.12 8.65 14.11
N GLY A 83 7.26 8.22 13.55
CA GLY A 83 8.50 8.98 13.52
C GLY A 83 8.65 9.82 12.25
N ASN A 84 9.89 10.23 11.97
CA ASN A 84 10.27 11.02 10.80
C ASN A 84 11.39 10.35 9.98
N LYS A 85 11.67 9.06 10.24
CA LYS A 85 12.73 8.32 9.57
C LYS A 85 12.29 7.92 8.17
N VAL A 86 13.17 8.14 7.21
CA VAL A 86 13.05 7.67 5.82
C VAL A 86 14.18 6.70 5.54
N MET A 87 13.87 5.53 4.99
CA MET A 87 14.86 4.53 4.58
C MET A 87 14.95 4.44 3.07
N PHE A 88 16.18 4.38 2.56
CA PHE A 88 16.45 3.96 1.20
C PHE A 88 16.44 2.43 1.13
N VAL A 89 15.45 1.87 0.43
CA VAL A 89 15.21 0.42 0.34
C VAL A 89 16.24 -0.22 -0.59
N ALA A 90 16.91 -1.27 -0.11
CA ALA A 90 17.84 -2.10 -0.86
C ALA A 90 17.11 -3.16 -1.71
N GLN A 91 17.79 -3.74 -2.70
CA GLN A 91 17.19 -4.74 -3.59
C GLN A 91 16.72 -6.01 -2.84
N ASN A 92 17.46 -6.43 -1.81
CA ASN A 92 17.13 -7.60 -0.99
C ASN A 92 15.98 -7.34 0.00
N GLU A 93 15.53 -6.10 0.15
CA GLU A 93 14.40 -5.71 1.00
C GLU A 93 13.10 -5.58 0.20
N LYS A 94 13.16 -5.79 -1.12
CA LYS A 94 11.97 -5.78 -1.98
C LYS A 94 11.00 -6.86 -1.50
N GLY A 95 9.75 -6.45 -1.26
CA GLY A 95 8.68 -7.35 -0.78
C GLY A 95 8.62 -7.49 0.73
N ALA A 96 9.52 -6.84 1.48
CA ALA A 96 9.47 -6.77 2.93
C ALA A 96 8.11 -6.23 3.39
N GLY A 97 7.41 -6.98 4.24
CA GLY A 97 6.11 -6.58 4.75
C GLY A 97 4.97 -6.75 3.75
N SER A 98 5.17 -7.41 2.60
CA SER A 98 4.15 -7.57 1.54
C SER A 98 2.94 -8.38 1.99
N LEU A 99 3.17 -9.60 2.49
CA LEU A 99 2.15 -10.56 2.89
C LEU A 99 2.28 -11.01 4.36
N GLU A 100 3.38 -10.65 5.02
CA GLU A 100 3.68 -11.00 6.41
C GLU A 100 4.23 -9.76 7.13
N TYR A 101 3.62 -9.38 8.25
CA TYR A 101 3.96 -8.13 8.94
C TYR A 101 5.37 -8.11 9.51
N GLU A 102 5.82 -9.25 10.03
CA GLU A 102 7.08 -9.46 10.72
C GLU A 102 8.28 -9.19 9.80
N THR A 103 8.08 -9.33 8.49
CA THR A 103 9.10 -9.06 7.47
C THR A 103 9.19 -7.58 7.08
N SER A 104 8.32 -6.72 7.60
CA SER A 104 8.29 -5.28 7.26
C SER A 104 9.55 -4.56 7.72
N ILE A 105 9.91 -3.48 7.01
CA ILE A 105 11.01 -2.60 7.41
C ILE A 105 10.72 -1.95 8.77
N ALA A 106 11.54 -2.24 9.78
CA ALA A 106 11.28 -1.85 11.15
C ALA A 106 11.55 -0.35 11.44
N GLY A 107 10.62 0.32 12.12
CA GLY A 107 10.84 1.63 12.75
C GLY A 107 11.05 2.80 11.78
N VAL A 108 10.34 2.77 10.65
CA VAL A 108 10.47 3.75 9.55
C VAL A 108 9.07 4.17 9.08
N ASP A 109 8.91 5.44 8.73
CA ASP A 109 7.63 6.01 8.29
C ASP A 109 7.66 6.51 6.84
N GLY A 110 8.83 6.49 6.19
CA GLY A 110 8.99 6.77 4.77
C GLY A 110 9.94 5.80 4.07
N LEU A 111 9.60 5.40 2.86
CA LEU A 111 10.42 4.53 2.02
C LEU A 111 10.79 5.26 0.74
N ALA A 112 12.03 5.11 0.30
CA ALA A 112 12.53 5.68 -0.94
C ALA A 112 13.45 4.69 -1.65
N ARG A 113 13.55 4.81 -2.97
CA ARG A 113 14.58 4.13 -3.76
C ARG A 113 14.79 4.85 -5.08
N TRP A 114 15.99 4.75 -5.63
CA TRP A 114 16.27 5.17 -7.00
C TRP A 114 15.48 4.35 -8.01
N LYS A 115 15.02 5.00 -9.09
CA LYS A 115 14.39 4.31 -10.23
C LYS A 115 15.46 3.45 -10.90
N GLU A 116 15.25 2.14 -10.93
CA GLU A 116 16.10 1.21 -11.68
C GLU A 116 15.32 0.66 -12.89
N PRO A 117 15.92 0.65 -14.10
CA PRO A 117 15.20 0.21 -15.31
C PRO A 117 14.73 -1.24 -15.29
N SER A 118 15.40 -2.11 -14.53
CA SER A 118 15.14 -3.55 -14.49
C SER A 118 14.10 -3.98 -13.47
N HIS A 119 13.69 -3.09 -12.55
CA HIS A 119 12.79 -3.47 -11.44
C HIS A 119 11.78 -2.36 -11.13
N GLY A 120 10.50 -2.72 -11.11
CA GLY A 120 9.46 -1.86 -10.54
C GLY A 120 9.62 -1.76 -9.02
N ASN A 121 9.59 -0.54 -8.49
CA ASN A 121 9.54 -0.27 -7.05
C ASN A 121 8.08 -0.03 -6.65
N VAL A 122 7.56 -0.84 -5.74
CA VAL A 122 6.19 -0.66 -5.21
C VAL A 122 6.29 -0.48 -3.70
N PHE A 123 5.95 0.72 -3.23
CA PHE A 123 5.97 1.07 -1.81
C PHE A 123 4.56 1.24 -1.27
N CYS A 124 4.38 0.91 0.00
CA CYS A 124 3.12 1.08 0.70
C CYS A 124 3.29 1.93 1.97
N GLY A 125 2.31 2.79 2.22
CA GLY A 125 2.08 3.44 3.51
C GLY A 125 0.62 3.25 3.90
N LEU A 126 0.37 2.93 5.16
CA LEU A 126 -0.97 2.66 5.67
C LEU A 126 -1.48 3.88 6.44
N PHE A 127 -2.76 4.21 6.22
CA PHE A 127 -3.38 5.42 6.77
C PHE A 127 -4.81 5.13 7.19
N ALA A 128 -5.15 5.55 8.40
CA ALA A 128 -6.52 5.57 8.92
C ALA A 128 -6.64 6.69 9.97
N GLY A 129 -6.74 7.92 9.50
CA GLY A 129 -6.92 9.08 10.37
C GLY A 129 -8.37 9.26 10.78
N SER A 130 -8.62 9.64 12.04
CA SER A 130 -9.93 10.18 12.43
C SER A 130 -10.15 11.52 11.70
N PRO A 131 -11.34 11.78 11.12
CA PRO A 131 -11.68 13.11 10.62
C PRO A 131 -11.73 14.16 11.74
N TYR A 132 -11.72 13.73 13.00
CA TYR A 132 -11.64 14.57 14.19
C TYR A 132 -10.32 14.31 14.93
N ARG A 133 -9.37 15.21 14.75
CA ARG A 133 -8.47 15.65 15.84
C ARG A 133 -8.68 17.17 15.97
N PRO A 134 -9.05 17.69 17.15
CA PRO A 134 -9.07 19.13 17.40
C PRO A 134 -7.67 19.74 17.28
#